data_AF-A0A196SFK5-F1
#
_entry.id   AF-A0A196SFK5-F1
#
_cell.length_a   1.000
_cell.length_b   1.000
_cell.length_c   1.000
_cell.angle_alpha   90.00
_cell.angle_beta   90.00
_cell.angle_gamma   90.00
#
_symmetry.space_group_name_H-M   'P 1'
#
loop_
_entity.id
_entity.type
_entity.pdbx_description
1 polymer ?
#
loop_
_entity_poly.entity_id
_entity_poly.type
_entity_poly.pdbx_seq_one_letter_code
_entity_poly.pdbx_strand_id
1 'polypeptide(L)'
;MIPATLMALPFKERLFFVEHFLKRWGGPISITVIVHRNELHEMEQFIQQSHFPDRLTLTLYIIDVSSNPDCVFTQLADGSMQCEPGPIYPLNRLRNIAIESVSTSHFVLFDMDVWPSLTTYKSLMSLPRRFYANPYNIMIVPAFSFARHIVKRINFPTLKGYVNYYIHHYPNTKRDLARCLHSTNCTRFRGNEPYHDYLSADWAQLPATRQFVHLQCLRSPMLEPYAMVRKWDKLPLFDERFINYGYNKIQWYEELRYKGYEFNVLSQGYCVDLPHKGSTYSKTHIKAKKDKNAPMVTLFHHYLEQLYSSQKEESRHAICLQE
;
A
#
# COMPACT_ATOMS: atom_id res chain seq x y z
N MET A 1 0.21 -9.63 18.55
CA MET A 1 -0.47 -8.43 17.99
C MET A 1 0.11 -8.16 16.62
N ILE A 2 -0.70 -7.72 15.66
CA ILE A 2 -0.25 -7.40 14.29
C ILE A 2 -0.32 -5.88 14.10
N PRO A 3 0.79 -5.18 13.83
CA PRO A 3 0.83 -3.76 13.56
C PRO A 3 0.39 -3.47 12.14
N ALA A 4 -0.21 -2.31 11.94
CA ALA A 4 -0.33 -1.72 10.62
C ALA A 4 0.92 -0.87 10.38
N THR A 5 1.62 -1.15 9.30
CA THR A 5 2.61 -0.24 8.74
C THR A 5 1.87 0.64 7.74
N LEU A 6 1.78 1.90 8.08
CA LEU A 6 1.16 2.94 7.27
C LEU A 6 2.25 3.88 6.79
N MET A 7 2.12 4.35 5.56
CA MET A 7 3.00 5.41 5.06
C MET A 7 2.19 6.69 4.99
N ALA A 8 2.65 7.73 5.67
CA ALA A 8 2.05 9.03 5.56
C ALA A 8 2.68 9.83 4.41
N LEU A 9 1.77 10.32 3.58
CA LEU A 9 1.92 11.35 2.57
C LEU A 9 2.19 12.73 3.23
N PRO A 10 2.44 13.81 2.46
CA PRO A 10 2.89 15.09 3.01
C PRO A 10 2.06 15.58 4.19
N PHE A 11 2.77 16.01 5.24
CA PHE A 11 2.27 16.49 6.53
C PHE A 11 0.88 17.19 6.46
N LYS A 12 0.76 18.23 5.63
CA LYS A 12 -0.43 19.10 5.61
C LYS A 12 -1.70 18.48 5.04
N GLU A 13 -1.60 17.52 4.12
CA GLU A 13 -2.78 17.07 3.38
C GLU A 13 -3.55 15.95 4.08
N ARG A 14 -2.86 15.08 4.82
CA ARG A 14 -3.42 13.77 5.21
C ARG A 14 -3.22 13.38 6.65
N LEU A 15 -2.58 14.21 7.49
CA LEU A 15 -2.32 13.80 8.87
C LEU A 15 -3.60 13.56 9.68
N PHE A 16 -4.70 14.24 9.36
CA PHE A 16 -6.01 13.96 9.96
C PHE A 16 -6.53 12.54 9.67
N PHE A 17 -5.99 11.84 8.66
CA PHE A 17 -6.33 10.43 8.40
C PHE A 17 -5.88 9.52 9.54
N VAL A 18 -4.85 9.90 10.30
CA VAL A 18 -4.32 9.10 11.42
C VAL A 18 -5.41 8.84 12.45
N GLU A 19 -6.19 9.84 12.83
CA GLU A 19 -7.30 9.68 13.79
C GLU A 19 -8.37 8.70 13.29
N HIS A 20 -8.70 8.77 11.99
CA HIS A 20 -9.67 7.87 11.39
C HIS A 20 -9.13 6.44 11.34
N PHE A 21 -7.86 6.27 10.98
CA PHE A 21 -7.24 4.95 10.93
C PHE A 21 -7.12 4.33 12.33
N LEU A 22 -6.73 5.13 13.34
CA LEU A 22 -6.66 4.70 14.74
C LEU A 22 -7.99 4.13 15.23
N LYS A 23 -9.13 4.70 14.83
CA LYS A 23 -10.47 4.18 15.18
C LYS A 23 -10.79 2.81 14.56
N ARG A 24 -10.10 2.43 13.47
CA ARG A 24 -10.39 1.22 12.68
C ARG A 24 -9.38 0.09 12.91
N TRP A 25 -8.16 0.44 13.28
CA TRP A 25 -7.12 -0.52 13.58
C TRP A 25 -6.96 -0.68 15.08
N GLY A 26 -7.08 -1.89 15.60
CA GLY A 26 -6.96 -2.16 17.04
C GLY A 26 -5.54 -2.42 17.53
N GLY A 27 -4.58 -2.63 16.62
CA GLY A 27 -3.20 -2.98 16.95
C GLY A 27 -2.24 -1.78 17.02
N PRO A 28 -0.93 -2.05 17.17
CA PRO A 28 0.09 -1.03 17.02
C PRO A 28 0.12 -0.49 15.58
N ILE A 29 0.64 0.72 15.40
CA ILE A 29 0.74 1.40 14.12
C ILE A 29 2.13 2.02 14.02
N SER A 30 2.80 1.80 12.89
CA SER A 30 4.04 2.50 12.54
C SER A 30 3.77 3.39 11.33
N ILE A 31 4.02 4.69 11.46
CA ILE A 31 3.89 5.68 10.38
C ILE A 31 5.21 6.42 10.20
N THR A 32 5.74 6.42 8.98
CA THR A 32 6.75 7.38 8.57
C THR A 32 6.09 8.54 7.84
N VAL A 33 6.34 9.77 8.30
CA VAL A 33 5.84 11.01 7.68
C VAL A 33 7.01 11.79 7.09
N ILE A 34 6.91 12.19 5.83
CA ILE A 34 7.85 13.15 5.24
C ILE A 34 7.46 14.58 5.63
N VAL A 35 8.41 15.34 6.16
CA VAL A 35 8.19 16.68 6.69
C VAL A 35 9.27 17.61 6.16
N HIS A 36 8.88 18.72 5.56
CA HIS A 36 9.83 19.75 5.15
C HIS A 36 10.36 20.48 6.38
N ARG A 37 11.64 20.88 6.40
CA ARG A 37 12.26 21.51 7.57
C ARG A 37 11.48 22.73 8.10
N ASN A 38 10.94 23.56 7.20
CA ASN A 38 10.11 24.71 7.56
C ASN A 38 8.71 24.36 8.14
N GLU A 39 8.26 23.11 8.00
CA GLU A 39 6.99 22.60 8.55
C GLU A 39 7.17 21.85 9.87
N LEU A 40 8.42 21.63 10.30
CA LEU A 40 8.72 20.81 11.47
C LEU A 40 8.05 21.33 12.74
N HIS A 41 8.08 22.64 12.96
CA HIS A 41 7.47 23.23 14.15
C HIS A 41 5.94 23.05 14.19
N GLU A 42 5.28 23.21 13.04
CA GLU A 42 3.83 22.99 12.92
C GLU A 42 3.48 21.50 13.18
N MET A 43 4.32 20.58 12.67
CA MET A 43 4.18 19.15 12.92
C MET A 43 4.34 18.79 14.39
N GLU A 44 5.35 19.33 15.07
CA GLU A 44 5.56 19.10 16.50
C GLU A 44 4.36 19.56 17.33
N GLN A 45 3.86 20.77 17.07
CA GLN A 45 2.66 21.30 17.74
C GLN A 45 1.45 20.39 17.49
N PHE A 46 1.23 19.96 16.26
CA PHE A 46 0.11 19.08 15.92
C PHE A 46 0.21 17.74 16.67
N ILE A 47 1.39 17.11 16.72
CA ILE A 47 1.60 15.83 17.42
C ILE A 47 1.29 16.00 18.91
N GLN A 48 1.78 17.08 19.53
CA GLN A 48 1.55 17.38 20.93
C GLN A 48 0.05 17.59 21.24
N GLN A 49 -0.68 18.26 20.36
CA GLN A 49 -2.11 18.56 20.54
C GLN A 49 -3.03 17.37 20.24
N SER A 50 -2.58 16.41 19.43
CA SER A 50 -3.40 15.30 18.96
C SER A 50 -3.61 14.20 20.00
N HIS A 51 -2.87 14.20 21.12
CA HIS A 51 -2.96 13.20 22.19
C HIS A 51 -3.01 11.75 21.67
N PHE A 52 -2.12 11.43 20.72
CA PHE A 52 -2.08 10.11 20.09
C PHE A 52 -1.83 8.99 21.11
N PRO A 53 -2.43 7.81 20.93
CA PRO A 53 -2.24 6.70 21.86
C PRO A 53 -0.85 6.06 21.73
N ASP A 54 -0.34 5.45 22.81
CA ASP A 54 0.98 4.81 22.89
C ASP A 54 1.24 3.71 21.84
N ARG A 55 0.17 3.17 21.25
CA ARG A 55 0.24 2.17 20.19
C ARG A 55 0.58 2.77 18.81
N LEU A 56 0.75 4.10 18.70
CA LEU A 56 1.20 4.77 17.49
C LEU A 56 2.68 5.17 17.61
N THR A 57 3.49 4.70 16.68
CA THR A 57 4.86 5.17 16.45
C THR A 57 4.86 6.07 15.22
N LEU A 58 5.27 7.33 15.42
CA LEU A 58 5.48 8.31 14.35
C LEU A 58 6.98 8.52 14.16
N THR A 59 7.46 8.29 12.94
CA THR A 59 8.84 8.58 12.53
C THR A 59 8.82 9.74 11.53
N LEU A 60 9.55 10.81 11.83
CA LEU A 60 9.63 11.99 10.98
C LEU A 60 10.85 11.90 10.05
N TYR A 61 10.61 11.88 8.74
CA TYR A 61 11.65 11.97 7.72
C TYR A 61 11.78 13.43 7.27
N ILE A 62 12.76 14.12 7.83
CA ILE A 62 12.96 15.56 7.63
C ILE A 62 13.72 15.80 6.32
N ILE A 63 13.13 16.57 5.40
CA ILE A 63 13.75 16.98 4.12
C ILE A 63 14.11 18.47 4.13
N ASP A 64 14.79 18.93 3.09
CA ASP A 64 15.31 20.30 2.96
C ASP A 64 16.29 20.66 4.10
N VAL A 65 17.17 19.70 4.40
CA VAL A 65 18.25 19.84 5.40
C VAL A 65 19.57 20.30 4.78
N SER A 66 19.66 20.29 3.45
CA SER A 66 20.84 20.62 2.65
C SER A 66 20.48 21.69 1.62
N SER A 67 21.44 22.53 1.23
CA SER A 67 21.28 23.53 0.15
C SER A 67 21.33 22.93 -1.26
N ASN A 68 21.74 21.67 -1.39
CA ASN A 68 21.85 20.99 -2.68
C ASN A 68 20.49 20.39 -3.07
N PRO A 69 20.01 20.60 -4.31
CA PRO A 69 18.78 19.98 -4.77
C PRO A 69 18.93 18.45 -4.86
N ASP A 70 17.80 17.76 -4.66
CA ASP A 70 17.69 16.34 -4.97
C ASP A 70 17.99 16.07 -6.45
N CYS A 71 18.64 14.94 -6.74
CA CYS A 71 19.02 14.50 -8.09
C CYS A 71 18.28 13.22 -8.47
N VAL A 72 17.45 13.27 -9.50
CA VAL A 72 16.92 12.06 -10.15
C VAL A 72 17.89 11.67 -11.25
N PHE A 73 18.49 10.48 -11.14
CA PHE A 73 19.45 10.01 -12.14
C PHE A 73 18.74 9.25 -13.26
N THR A 74 18.89 9.71 -14.50
CA THR A 74 18.40 9.06 -15.72
C THR A 74 19.59 8.56 -16.55
N GLN A 75 19.46 7.39 -17.17
CA GLN A 75 20.50 6.86 -18.03
C GLN A 75 20.30 7.37 -19.46
N LEU A 76 21.36 7.92 -20.05
CA LEU A 76 21.40 8.40 -21.42
C LEU A 76 21.69 7.26 -22.41
N ALA A 77 21.48 7.52 -23.71
CA ALA A 77 21.67 6.54 -24.77
C ALA A 77 23.11 6.01 -24.88
N ASP A 78 24.10 6.78 -24.42
CA ASP A 78 25.52 6.41 -24.37
C ASP A 78 25.89 5.64 -23.08
N GLY A 79 24.92 5.37 -22.21
CA GLY A 79 25.09 4.66 -20.94
C GLY A 79 25.49 5.56 -19.76
N SER A 80 25.78 6.84 -19.98
CA SER A 80 26.09 7.79 -18.91
C SER A 80 24.86 8.15 -18.08
N MET A 81 25.07 8.59 -16.83
CA MET A 81 23.98 9.01 -15.93
C MET A 81 23.88 10.53 -15.91
N GLN A 82 22.69 11.06 -16.14
CA GLN A 82 22.37 12.48 -16.01
C GLN A 82 21.64 12.72 -14.69
N CYS A 83 22.12 13.66 -13.85
CA CYS A 83 21.30 14.18 -12.76
C CYS A 83 20.31 15.21 -13.32
N GLU A 84 19.03 14.95 -13.09
CA GLU A 84 17.94 15.89 -13.26
C GLU A 84 17.55 16.44 -11.88
N PRO A 85 17.89 17.70 -11.55
CA PRO A 85 17.52 18.29 -10.28
C PRO A 85 16.00 18.39 -10.14
N GLY A 86 15.45 17.93 -9.01
CA GLY A 86 14.02 18.01 -8.77
C GLY A 86 13.59 17.28 -7.50
N PRO A 87 12.42 17.63 -6.94
CA PRO A 87 11.97 17.06 -5.68
C PRO A 87 11.78 15.55 -5.79
N ILE A 88 12.31 14.82 -4.81
CA ILE A 88 12.13 13.37 -4.71
C ILE A 88 11.15 13.05 -3.59
N TYR A 89 10.20 12.19 -3.88
CA TYR A 89 9.38 11.53 -2.87
C TYR A 89 9.92 10.09 -2.67
N PRO A 90 10.73 9.82 -1.64
CA PRO A 90 11.45 8.55 -1.49
C PRO A 90 10.57 7.45 -0.88
N LEU A 91 9.46 7.11 -1.56
CA LEU A 91 8.38 6.26 -1.03
C LEU A 91 8.87 4.93 -0.43
N ASN A 92 9.76 4.22 -1.12
CA ASN A 92 10.26 2.92 -0.65
C ASN A 92 11.22 3.04 0.53
N ARG A 93 11.99 4.13 0.63
CA ARG A 93 12.77 4.44 1.83
C ARG A 93 11.87 4.69 3.03
N LEU A 94 10.79 5.45 2.86
CA LEU A 94 9.81 5.69 3.92
C LEU A 94 9.15 4.37 4.38
N ARG A 95 8.89 3.43 3.45
CA ARG A 95 8.43 2.06 3.77
C ARG A 95 9.43 1.31 4.63
N ASN A 96 10.69 1.28 4.22
CA ASN A 96 11.74 0.55 4.93
C ASN A 96 11.91 1.08 6.35
N ILE A 97 11.93 2.41 6.53
CA ILE A 97 11.98 3.05 7.86
C ILE A 97 10.75 2.67 8.71
N ALA A 98 9.56 2.65 8.12
CA ALA A 98 8.33 2.28 8.82
C ALA A 98 8.36 0.80 9.25
N ILE A 99 8.87 -0.09 8.39
CA ILE A 99 9.05 -1.53 8.66
C ILE A 99 10.12 -1.76 9.72
N GLU A 100 11.21 -1.01 9.69
CA GLU A 100 12.26 -1.08 10.71
C GLU A 100 11.71 -0.75 12.10
N SER A 101 10.83 0.26 12.17
CA SER A 101 10.13 0.69 13.39
C SER A 101 9.06 -0.31 13.88
N VAL A 102 8.73 -1.36 13.11
CA VAL A 102 7.78 -2.40 13.54
C VAL A 102 8.37 -3.22 14.69
N SER A 103 7.69 -3.21 15.84
CA SER A 103 8.07 -3.93 17.07
C SER A 103 7.50 -5.35 17.20
N THR A 104 6.70 -5.83 16.23
CA THR A 104 6.13 -7.18 16.28
C THR A 104 6.63 -8.06 15.13
N SER A 105 6.31 -9.35 15.17
CA SER A 105 6.74 -10.31 14.15
C SER A 105 6.04 -10.16 12.80
N HIS A 106 4.88 -9.50 12.71
CA HIS A 106 4.15 -9.30 11.46
C HIS A 106 3.88 -7.82 11.24
N PHE A 107 3.50 -7.43 10.03
CA PHE A 107 2.94 -6.11 9.77
C PHE A 107 2.02 -6.16 8.55
N VAL A 108 1.09 -5.20 8.47
CA VAL A 108 0.27 -4.99 7.26
C VAL A 108 0.67 -3.70 6.58
N LEU A 109 1.00 -3.76 5.30
CA LEU A 109 1.27 -2.57 4.50
C LEU A 109 -0.06 -1.98 3.99
N PHE A 110 -0.42 -0.77 4.43
CA PHE A 110 -1.43 0.05 3.75
C PHE A 110 -0.85 1.37 3.25
N ASP A 111 -1.42 1.86 2.16
CA ASP A 111 -1.25 3.26 1.76
C ASP A 111 -2.15 4.14 2.65
N MET A 112 -1.77 5.40 2.87
CA MET A 112 -2.51 6.32 3.75
C MET A 112 -4.00 6.41 3.41
N ASP A 113 -4.31 6.38 2.12
CA ASP A 113 -5.66 6.60 1.58
C ASP A 113 -6.48 5.29 1.54
N VAL A 114 -5.91 4.16 1.98
CA VAL A 114 -6.59 2.86 2.01
C VAL A 114 -6.79 2.38 3.43
N TRP A 115 -8.03 2.34 3.86
CA TRP A 115 -8.37 2.07 5.26
C TRP A 115 -8.92 0.67 5.46
N PRO A 116 -8.67 0.00 6.59
CA PRO A 116 -9.27 -1.29 6.89
C PRO A 116 -10.74 -1.13 7.31
N SER A 117 -11.55 -2.17 7.09
CA SER A 117 -12.84 -2.29 7.77
C SER A 117 -12.66 -2.49 9.28
N LEU A 118 -13.73 -2.29 10.06
CA LEU A 118 -13.69 -2.54 11.51
C LEU A 118 -13.43 -4.00 11.86
N THR A 119 -13.65 -4.93 10.92
CA THR A 119 -13.45 -6.36 11.15
C THR A 119 -12.03 -6.82 10.80
N THR A 120 -11.27 -6.07 10.01
CA THR A 120 -10.01 -6.53 9.43
C THR A 120 -8.96 -6.89 10.47
N TYR A 121 -8.75 -6.07 11.50
CA TYR A 121 -7.79 -6.37 12.56
C TYR A 121 -8.13 -7.67 13.29
N LYS A 122 -9.39 -7.85 13.69
CA LYS A 122 -9.87 -9.07 14.36
C LYS A 122 -9.74 -10.29 13.44
N SER A 123 -10.08 -10.15 12.16
CA SER A 123 -9.97 -11.22 11.17
C SER A 123 -8.51 -11.66 11.00
N LEU A 124 -7.58 -10.72 10.88
CA LEU A 124 -6.15 -11.00 10.82
C LEU A 124 -5.62 -11.66 12.09
N MET A 125 -6.09 -11.25 13.27
CA MET A 125 -5.70 -11.82 14.57
C MET A 125 -6.28 -13.22 14.84
N SER A 126 -7.32 -13.62 14.11
CA SER A 126 -7.99 -14.92 14.27
C SER A 126 -7.42 -16.03 13.39
N LEU A 127 -6.46 -15.72 12.51
CA LEU A 127 -5.82 -16.69 11.63
C LEU A 127 -5.19 -17.84 12.45
N PRO A 128 -5.10 -19.05 11.89
CA PRO A 128 -4.58 -20.20 12.62
C PRO A 128 -3.08 -20.03 12.89
N ARG A 129 -2.58 -20.57 14.02
CA ARG A 129 -1.17 -20.46 14.44
C ARG A 129 -0.17 -20.84 13.34
N ARG A 130 -0.48 -21.88 12.56
CA ARG A 130 0.33 -22.32 11.41
C ARG A 130 0.56 -21.22 10.37
N PHE A 131 -0.38 -20.30 10.22
CA PHE A 131 -0.26 -19.19 9.29
C PHE A 131 0.88 -18.25 9.72
N TYR A 132 0.90 -17.85 10.99
CA TYR A 132 1.94 -16.97 11.55
C TYR A 132 3.31 -17.65 11.69
N ALA A 133 3.31 -18.97 11.84
CA ALA A 133 4.56 -19.74 11.97
C ALA A 133 5.35 -19.79 10.66
N ASN A 134 4.67 -19.82 9.51
CA ASN A 134 5.32 -19.83 8.20
C ASN A 134 5.75 -18.41 7.78
N PRO A 135 7.06 -18.12 7.69
CA PRO A 135 7.55 -16.80 7.32
C PRO A 135 7.29 -16.42 5.85
N TYR A 136 6.99 -17.40 5.00
CA TYR A 136 6.72 -17.19 3.58
C TYR A 136 5.25 -16.87 3.27
N ASN A 137 4.39 -16.82 4.28
CA ASN A 137 2.97 -16.51 4.07
C ASN A 137 2.74 -15.01 3.85
N ILE A 138 1.99 -14.69 2.79
CA ILE A 138 1.41 -13.38 2.52
C ILE A 138 -0.10 -13.49 2.69
N MET A 139 -0.68 -12.65 3.56
CA MET A 139 -2.13 -12.49 3.68
C MET A 139 -2.56 -11.17 3.04
N ILE A 140 -2.99 -11.23 1.79
CA ILE A 140 -3.64 -10.12 1.09
C ILE A 140 -4.92 -9.74 1.84
N VAL A 141 -5.05 -8.46 2.15
CA VAL A 141 -6.29 -7.81 2.58
C VAL A 141 -7.00 -7.31 1.30
N PRO A 142 -8.17 -7.89 0.94
CA PRO A 142 -8.96 -7.43 -0.20
C PRO A 142 -9.18 -5.92 -0.20
N ALA A 143 -9.04 -5.30 -1.37
CA ALA A 143 -9.18 -3.87 -1.54
C ALA A 143 -10.40 -3.54 -2.41
N PHE A 144 -11.15 -2.54 -2.00
CA PHE A 144 -12.36 -2.06 -2.69
C PHE A 144 -12.32 -0.54 -2.82
N SER A 145 -13.22 0.02 -3.61
CA SER A 145 -13.33 1.47 -3.78
C SER A 145 -14.78 1.87 -3.86
N PHE A 146 -15.08 3.13 -3.57
CA PHE A 146 -16.37 3.72 -3.96
C PHE A 146 -16.45 3.81 -5.48
N ALA A 147 -17.64 3.56 -6.03
CA ALA A 147 -17.87 3.63 -7.46
C ALA A 147 -17.69 5.06 -7.98
N ARG A 148 -17.19 5.21 -9.20
CA ARG A 148 -16.89 6.52 -9.81
C ARG A 148 -18.10 7.46 -9.83
N HIS A 149 -19.30 6.93 -10.05
CA HIS A 149 -20.53 7.73 -10.06
C HIS A 149 -20.92 8.21 -8.66
N ILE A 150 -20.53 7.51 -7.59
CA ILE A 150 -20.69 7.97 -6.21
C ILE A 150 -19.71 9.10 -5.93
N VAL A 151 -18.42 8.88 -6.25
CA VAL A 151 -17.36 9.87 -6.04
C VAL A 151 -17.64 11.20 -6.73
N LYS A 152 -18.20 11.17 -7.95
CA LYS A 152 -18.46 12.37 -8.76
C LYS A 152 -19.73 13.14 -8.37
N ARG A 153 -20.63 12.59 -7.54
CA ARG A 153 -21.90 13.26 -7.19
C ARG A 153 -21.70 14.55 -6.42
N ILE A 154 -20.61 14.64 -5.66
CA ILE A 154 -20.36 15.77 -4.77
C ILE A 154 -18.95 16.26 -4.98
N ASN A 155 -18.82 17.57 -5.19
CA ASN A 155 -17.53 18.24 -5.31
C ASN A 155 -17.25 19.03 -4.03
N PHE A 156 -16.39 18.51 -3.16
CA PHE A 156 -15.92 19.25 -1.99
C PHE A 156 -14.68 20.09 -2.34
N PRO A 157 -14.51 21.28 -1.74
CA PRO A 157 -13.34 22.11 -1.99
C PRO A 157 -12.06 21.54 -1.38
N THR A 158 -12.16 20.74 -0.31
CA THR A 158 -11.02 20.20 0.45
C THR A 158 -11.07 18.68 0.56
N LEU A 159 -9.90 18.03 0.67
CA LEU A 159 -9.79 16.59 0.91
C LEU A 159 -10.48 16.18 2.21
N LYS A 160 -10.38 17.01 3.26
CA LYS A 160 -11.09 16.81 4.53
C LYS A 160 -12.60 16.79 4.36
N GLY A 161 -13.15 17.65 3.51
CA GLY A 161 -14.58 17.62 3.15
C GLY A 161 -14.97 16.31 2.47
N TYR A 162 -14.18 15.85 1.48
CA TYR A 162 -14.39 14.56 0.83
C TYR A 162 -14.43 13.42 1.87
N VAL A 163 -13.39 13.31 2.70
CA VAL A 163 -13.28 12.22 3.68
C VAL A 163 -14.39 12.27 4.74
N ASN A 164 -14.71 13.45 5.27
CA ASN A 164 -15.78 13.60 6.27
C ASN A 164 -17.16 13.21 5.73
N TYR A 165 -17.39 13.35 4.43
CA TYR A 165 -18.62 12.86 3.83
C TYR A 165 -18.59 11.33 3.66
N TYR A 166 -17.54 10.81 3.01
CA TYR A 166 -17.47 9.39 2.66
C TYR A 166 -17.28 8.47 3.87
N ILE A 167 -16.75 8.95 4.99
CA ILE A 167 -16.63 8.16 6.22
C ILE A 167 -18.00 7.66 6.72
N HIS A 168 -19.07 8.42 6.53
CA HIS A 168 -20.43 8.03 6.93
C HIS A 168 -21.03 6.95 6.01
N HIS A 169 -20.52 6.86 4.78
CA HIS A 169 -20.91 5.84 3.78
C HIS A 169 -19.94 4.65 3.74
N TYR A 170 -18.88 4.70 4.55
CA TYR A 170 -17.85 3.69 4.59
C TYR A 170 -18.44 2.35 5.06
N PRO A 171 -18.32 1.27 4.27
CA PRO A 171 -18.83 -0.03 4.70
C PRO A 171 -17.99 -0.52 5.88
N ASN A 172 -18.63 -0.69 7.04
CA ASN A 172 -17.93 -1.04 8.28
C ASN A 172 -17.80 -2.57 8.46
N THR A 173 -18.75 -3.34 7.92
CA THR A 173 -18.77 -4.81 7.97
C THR A 173 -18.72 -5.43 6.58
N LYS A 174 -18.42 -6.74 6.49
CA LYS A 174 -18.47 -7.47 5.22
C LYS A 174 -19.88 -7.47 4.61
N ARG A 175 -20.92 -7.51 5.46
CA ARG A 175 -22.32 -7.40 5.04
C ARG A 175 -22.62 -6.04 4.41
N ASP A 176 -22.10 -4.96 4.98
CA ASP A 176 -22.29 -3.62 4.41
C ASP A 176 -21.58 -3.46 3.08
N LEU A 177 -20.37 -4.01 2.96
CA LEU A 177 -19.64 -4.03 1.68
C LEU A 177 -20.39 -4.84 0.63
N ALA A 178 -20.89 -6.03 0.97
CA ALA A 178 -21.69 -6.85 0.05
C ALA A 178 -22.94 -6.09 -0.45
N ARG A 179 -23.63 -5.36 0.45
CA ARG A 179 -24.75 -4.48 0.08
C ARG A 179 -24.28 -3.35 -0.85
N CYS A 180 -23.15 -2.73 -0.55
CA CYS A 180 -22.58 -1.66 -1.35
C CYS A 180 -22.17 -2.11 -2.77
N LEU A 181 -21.61 -3.32 -2.89
CA LEU A 181 -21.28 -3.95 -4.17
C LEU A 181 -22.55 -4.29 -4.95
N HIS A 182 -23.55 -4.88 -4.28
CA HIS A 182 -24.83 -5.22 -4.90
C HIS A 182 -25.58 -3.97 -5.41
N SER A 183 -25.56 -2.88 -4.64
CA SER A 183 -26.16 -1.60 -5.06
C SER A 183 -25.28 -0.82 -6.04
N THR A 184 -24.14 -1.37 -6.49
CA THR A 184 -23.14 -0.74 -7.36
C THR A 184 -22.49 0.53 -6.80
N ASN A 185 -22.69 0.84 -5.52
CA ASN A 185 -22.10 2.02 -4.87
C ASN A 185 -20.61 1.80 -4.54
N CYS A 186 -20.18 0.55 -4.42
CA CYS A 186 -18.79 0.15 -4.30
C CYS A 186 -18.40 -0.73 -5.49
N THR A 187 -17.11 -0.81 -5.77
CA THR A 187 -16.55 -1.72 -6.77
C THR A 187 -15.38 -2.49 -6.16
N ARG A 188 -14.92 -3.54 -6.86
CA ARG A 188 -13.53 -4.01 -6.71
C ARG A 188 -12.58 -2.82 -6.89
N PHE A 189 -11.37 -2.94 -6.36
CA PHE A 189 -10.40 -1.84 -6.32
C PHE A 189 -10.34 -1.07 -7.65
N ARG A 190 -10.70 0.22 -7.59
CA ARG A 190 -10.75 1.19 -8.69
C ARG A 190 -11.44 0.72 -9.98
N GLY A 191 -12.42 -0.18 -9.87
CA GLY A 191 -13.17 -0.70 -11.01
C GLY A 191 -12.47 -1.82 -11.76
N ASN A 192 -11.78 -2.71 -11.03
CA ASN A 192 -10.96 -3.82 -11.54
C ASN A 192 -9.58 -3.40 -12.06
N GLU A 193 -8.83 -2.64 -11.25
CA GLU A 193 -7.41 -2.40 -11.51
C GLU A 193 -6.67 -3.74 -11.67
N PRO A 194 -5.96 -3.98 -12.79
CA PRO A 194 -5.29 -5.27 -13.07
C PRO A 194 -4.29 -5.69 -11.99
N TYR A 195 -3.63 -4.72 -11.36
CA TYR A 195 -2.67 -4.97 -10.28
C TYR A 195 -3.31 -5.45 -8.97
N HIS A 196 -4.64 -5.48 -8.89
CA HIS A 196 -5.42 -5.99 -7.77
C HIS A 196 -6.34 -7.17 -8.16
N ASP A 197 -6.06 -7.86 -9.25
CA ASP A 197 -6.85 -9.02 -9.70
C ASP A 197 -6.44 -10.34 -9.01
N TYR A 198 -6.79 -10.44 -7.73
CA TYR A 198 -6.56 -11.63 -6.90
C TYR A 198 -7.85 -12.14 -6.22
N LEU A 199 -8.97 -11.44 -6.40
CA LEU A 199 -10.20 -11.74 -5.68
C LEU A 199 -11.10 -12.72 -6.46
N SER A 200 -11.60 -13.76 -5.80
CA SER A 200 -12.63 -14.63 -6.39
C SER A 200 -13.97 -13.89 -6.54
N ALA A 201 -14.82 -14.35 -7.46
CA ALA A 201 -16.14 -13.73 -7.70
C ALA A 201 -17.08 -13.90 -6.49
N ASP A 202 -16.94 -15.02 -5.78
CA ASP A 202 -17.75 -15.43 -4.64
C ASP A 202 -17.23 -14.91 -3.28
N TRP A 203 -16.19 -14.08 -3.27
CA TRP A 203 -15.52 -13.65 -2.03
C TRP A 203 -16.49 -13.05 -1.01
N ALA A 204 -17.44 -12.23 -1.47
CA ALA A 204 -18.42 -11.56 -0.62
C ALA A 204 -19.38 -12.56 0.07
N GLN A 205 -19.58 -13.73 -0.53
CA GLN A 205 -20.46 -14.79 -0.05
C GLN A 205 -19.73 -15.86 0.78
N LEU A 206 -18.40 -15.83 0.87
CA LEU A 206 -17.64 -16.81 1.65
C LEU A 206 -18.14 -16.89 3.10
N PRO A 207 -18.36 -18.12 3.63
CA PRO A 207 -18.94 -18.33 4.95
C PRO A 207 -18.01 -17.79 6.04
N ALA A 208 -18.58 -17.37 7.18
CA ALA A 208 -17.83 -16.79 8.29
C ALA A 208 -16.74 -17.72 8.86
N THR A 209 -16.91 -19.04 8.71
CA THR A 209 -15.93 -20.08 9.10
C THR A 209 -14.70 -20.12 8.19
N ARG A 210 -14.82 -19.62 6.95
CA ARG A 210 -13.68 -19.50 6.02
C ARG A 210 -12.88 -18.25 6.39
N GLN A 211 -11.66 -18.44 6.86
CA GLN A 211 -10.80 -17.34 7.34
C GLN A 211 -9.98 -16.67 6.22
N PHE A 212 -9.49 -17.47 5.26
CA PHE A 212 -8.72 -17.00 4.10
C PHE A 212 -8.87 -17.99 2.94
N VAL A 213 -8.46 -17.61 1.73
CA VAL A 213 -8.41 -18.47 0.53
C VAL A 213 -6.98 -18.47 -0.01
N HIS A 214 -6.44 -19.66 -0.30
CA HIS A 214 -5.13 -19.78 -0.96
C HIS A 214 -5.29 -19.51 -2.46
N LEU A 215 -4.40 -18.69 -3.04
CA LEU A 215 -4.39 -18.45 -4.48
C LEU A 215 -3.72 -19.65 -5.18
N GLN A 216 -4.42 -20.29 -6.12
CA GLN A 216 -3.83 -21.39 -6.88
C GLN A 216 -2.84 -20.89 -7.94
N CYS A 217 -3.13 -19.73 -8.51
CA CYS A 217 -2.31 -19.05 -9.50
C CYS A 217 -2.53 -17.53 -9.38
N LEU A 218 -1.63 -16.74 -9.95
CA LEU A 218 -1.76 -15.29 -10.03
C LEU A 218 -2.33 -14.90 -11.40
N ARG A 219 -3.46 -14.19 -11.44
CA ARG A 219 -4.07 -13.77 -12.72
C ARG A 219 -3.29 -12.64 -13.40
N SER A 220 -2.47 -11.93 -12.63
CA SER A 220 -1.57 -10.91 -13.12
C SER A 220 -0.14 -11.21 -12.63
N PRO A 221 0.88 -11.10 -13.49
CA PRO A 221 2.29 -11.17 -13.06
C PRO A 221 2.72 -9.90 -12.31
N MET A 222 1.88 -8.87 -12.27
CA MET A 222 2.15 -7.62 -11.59
C MET A 222 1.05 -7.40 -10.56
N LEU A 223 1.39 -7.53 -9.29
CA LEU A 223 0.45 -7.36 -8.19
C LEU A 223 0.93 -6.24 -7.26
N GLU A 224 -0.01 -5.43 -6.76
CA GLU A 224 0.28 -4.42 -5.74
C GLU A 224 -0.68 -4.44 -4.53
N PRO A 225 -1.04 -5.62 -3.99
CA PRO A 225 -2.01 -5.73 -2.90
C PRO A 225 -1.59 -4.98 -1.63
N TYR A 226 -2.56 -4.82 -0.74
CA TYR A 226 -2.29 -4.53 0.68
C TYR A 226 -2.24 -5.86 1.40
N ALA A 227 -1.15 -6.17 2.10
CA ALA A 227 -0.98 -7.50 2.67
C ALA A 227 -0.27 -7.47 4.02
N MET A 228 -0.61 -8.46 4.85
CA MET A 228 0.17 -8.82 6.03
C MET A 228 1.31 -9.74 5.62
N VAL A 229 2.51 -9.43 6.08
CA VAL A 229 3.70 -10.29 5.96
C VAL A 229 4.39 -10.43 7.32
N ARG A 230 5.24 -11.44 7.46
CA ARG A 230 6.12 -11.58 8.62
C ARG A 230 7.37 -10.73 8.44
N LYS A 231 7.77 -9.97 9.47
CA LYS A 231 9.10 -9.37 9.60
C LYS A 231 10.06 -10.42 10.15
N TRP A 232 11.08 -10.76 9.36
CA TRP A 232 12.10 -11.75 9.68
C TRP A 232 13.34 -11.50 8.82
N ASP A 233 14.46 -12.14 9.17
CA ASP A 233 15.79 -11.80 8.63
C ASP A 233 15.94 -11.97 7.11
N LYS A 234 15.05 -12.75 6.47
CA LYS A 234 15.06 -12.96 5.01
C LYS A 234 13.91 -12.25 4.28
N LEU A 235 13.15 -11.39 4.96
CA LEU A 235 12.18 -10.54 4.28
C LEU A 235 12.94 -9.51 3.44
N PRO A 236 12.79 -9.50 2.10
CA PRO A 236 13.40 -8.44 1.29
C PRO A 236 12.81 -7.07 1.67
N LEU A 237 13.65 -6.05 1.63
CA LEU A 237 13.24 -4.66 1.77
C LEU A 237 12.69 -4.14 0.44
N PHE A 238 12.00 -3.00 0.48
CA PHE A 238 11.64 -2.33 -0.76
C PHE A 238 12.89 -1.72 -1.40
N ASP A 239 13.06 -1.88 -2.72
CA ASP A 239 14.15 -1.24 -3.45
C ASP A 239 13.96 0.29 -3.48
N GLU A 240 14.89 1.02 -2.85
CA GLU A 240 14.80 2.47 -2.66
C GLU A 240 15.01 3.28 -3.95
N ARG A 241 15.48 2.66 -5.04
CA ARG A 241 15.59 3.32 -6.36
C ARG A 241 14.21 3.68 -6.92
N PHE A 242 13.16 2.95 -6.51
CA PHE A 242 11.78 3.24 -6.91
C PHE A 242 11.19 4.39 -6.09
N ILE A 243 11.54 5.60 -6.52
CA ILE A 243 11.03 6.86 -5.97
C ILE A 243 9.72 7.30 -6.64
N ASN A 244 9.10 8.34 -6.09
CA ASN A 244 7.91 9.00 -6.63
C ASN A 244 6.72 8.05 -6.80
N TYR A 245 6.44 7.60 -8.02
CA TYR A 245 5.25 6.81 -8.34
C TYR A 245 5.52 5.80 -9.46
N GLY A 246 4.94 4.61 -9.32
CA GLY A 246 4.98 3.53 -10.29
C GLY A 246 5.94 2.42 -9.89
N TYR A 247 5.49 1.17 -10.02
CA TYR A 247 6.26 -0.06 -9.77
C TYR A 247 6.83 -0.22 -8.34
N ASN A 248 6.67 0.76 -7.44
CA ASN A 248 7.27 0.78 -6.11
C ASN A 248 6.83 -0.41 -5.23
N LYS A 249 5.53 -0.76 -5.28
CA LYS A 249 4.97 -1.95 -4.60
C LYS A 249 5.11 -3.21 -5.45
N ILE A 250 4.92 -3.09 -6.76
CA ILE A 250 4.97 -4.21 -7.70
C ILE A 250 6.32 -4.93 -7.62
N GLN A 251 7.44 -4.19 -7.60
CA GLN A 251 8.78 -4.78 -7.48
C GLN A 251 8.95 -5.64 -6.23
N TRP A 252 8.37 -5.22 -5.11
CA TRP A 252 8.49 -5.95 -3.85
C TRP A 252 7.67 -7.23 -3.87
N TYR A 253 6.43 -7.18 -4.35
CA TYR A 253 5.61 -8.38 -4.49
C TYR A 253 6.15 -9.37 -5.51
N GLU A 254 6.79 -8.87 -6.57
CA GLU A 254 7.46 -9.72 -7.54
C GLU A 254 8.68 -10.41 -6.94
N GLU A 255 9.49 -9.72 -6.13
CA GLU A 255 10.59 -10.36 -5.39
C GLU A 255 10.08 -11.39 -4.38
N LEU A 256 9.00 -11.08 -3.64
CA LEU A 256 8.38 -12.03 -2.74
C LEU A 256 7.87 -13.27 -3.48
N ARG A 257 7.20 -13.10 -4.63
CA ARG A 257 6.79 -14.22 -5.50
C ARG A 257 8.01 -15.06 -5.89
N TYR A 258 9.06 -14.41 -6.41
CA TYR A 258 10.26 -15.07 -6.89
C TYR A 258 11.00 -15.84 -5.79
N LYS A 259 10.98 -15.34 -4.54
CA LYS A 259 11.53 -15.99 -3.34
C LYS A 259 10.58 -17.00 -2.68
N GLY A 260 9.55 -17.44 -3.39
CA GLY A 260 8.68 -18.54 -2.96
C GLY A 260 7.68 -18.21 -1.85
N TYR A 261 7.30 -16.94 -1.71
CA TYR A 261 6.20 -16.58 -0.82
C TYR A 261 4.85 -17.08 -1.34
N GLU A 262 3.92 -17.32 -0.40
CA GLU A 262 2.61 -17.89 -0.67
C GLU A 262 1.49 -16.87 -0.48
N PHE A 263 0.70 -16.64 -1.53
CA PHE A 263 -0.34 -15.63 -1.54
C PHE A 263 -1.67 -16.22 -1.08
N ASN A 264 -2.22 -15.62 -0.03
CA ASN A 264 -3.51 -15.98 0.54
C ASN A 264 -4.36 -14.72 0.66
N VAL A 265 -5.67 -14.83 0.45
CA VAL A 265 -6.60 -13.70 0.50
C VAL A 265 -7.50 -13.82 1.72
N LEU A 266 -7.50 -12.79 2.57
CA LEU A 266 -8.32 -12.73 3.78
C LEU A 266 -9.81 -12.78 3.42
N SER A 267 -10.59 -13.63 4.09
CA SER A 267 -11.99 -13.84 3.74
C SER A 267 -12.96 -12.95 4.53
N GLN A 268 -12.59 -12.53 5.75
CA GLN A 268 -13.48 -11.82 6.67
C GLN A 268 -13.01 -10.40 7.02
N GLY A 269 -12.05 -9.88 6.27
CA GLY A 269 -11.53 -8.52 6.41
C GLY A 269 -11.22 -7.94 5.04
N TYR A 270 -11.23 -6.63 4.94
CA TYR A 270 -10.97 -5.89 3.71
C TYR A 270 -10.50 -4.47 4.02
N CYS A 271 -10.13 -3.74 2.98
CA CYS A 271 -9.84 -2.32 3.02
C CYS A 271 -10.53 -1.58 1.88
N VAL A 272 -10.71 -0.26 2.05
CA VAL A 272 -11.37 0.60 1.08
C VAL A 272 -10.47 1.79 0.77
N ASP A 273 -10.24 2.02 -0.51
CA ASP A 273 -9.61 3.21 -1.07
C ASP A 273 -10.56 4.40 -0.94
N LEU A 274 -10.14 5.40 -0.18
CA LEU A 274 -10.91 6.61 -0.04
C LEU A 274 -10.85 7.46 -1.31
N PRO A 275 -11.91 8.23 -1.61
CA PRO A 275 -11.86 9.17 -2.72
C PRO A 275 -10.80 10.25 -2.47
N HIS A 276 -9.80 10.29 -3.34
CA HIS A 276 -8.75 11.31 -3.34
C HIS A 276 -8.39 11.70 -4.78
N LYS A 277 -7.79 12.88 -4.95
CA LYS A 277 -7.22 13.28 -6.25
C LYS A 277 -5.89 12.55 -6.44
N GLY A 278 -5.57 12.19 -7.68
CA GLY A 278 -4.24 11.68 -8.02
C GLY A 278 -3.18 12.76 -7.81
N SER A 279 -2.03 12.38 -7.23
CA SER A 279 -0.88 13.27 -7.03
C SER A 279 -0.25 13.70 -8.36
N THR A 280 0.56 14.76 -8.34
CA THR A 280 1.34 15.17 -9.52
C THR A 280 2.24 14.03 -10.00
N TYR A 281 2.95 13.36 -9.08
CA TYR A 281 3.78 12.19 -9.41
C TYR A 281 2.98 11.08 -10.11
N SER A 282 1.78 10.76 -9.62
CA SER A 282 0.90 9.76 -10.23
C SER A 282 0.50 10.15 -11.66
N LYS A 283 0.08 11.40 -11.87
CA LYS A 283 -0.30 11.91 -13.21
C LYS A 283 0.87 11.90 -14.18
N THR A 284 2.05 12.35 -13.73
CA THR A 284 3.29 12.34 -14.52
C THR A 284 3.65 10.92 -14.92
N HIS A 285 3.63 9.98 -13.97
CA HIS A 285 3.90 8.56 -14.25
C HIS A 285 2.91 7.95 -15.24
N ILE A 286 1.59 8.16 -15.07
CA ILE A 286 0.58 7.63 -15.98
C ILE A 286 0.78 8.15 -17.41
N LYS A 287 1.16 9.42 -17.55
CA LYS A 287 1.50 10.00 -18.86
C LYS A 287 2.76 9.37 -19.45
N ALA A 288 3.81 9.24 -18.63
CA ALA A 288 5.10 8.73 -19.04
C ALA A 288 5.07 7.23 -19.40
N LYS A 289 4.33 6.41 -18.64
CA LYS A 289 4.23 4.95 -18.81
C LYS A 289 3.77 4.48 -20.20
N LYS A 290 3.19 5.38 -21.00
CA LYS A 290 2.89 5.10 -22.42
C LYS A 290 4.15 4.90 -23.25
N ASP A 291 5.27 5.49 -22.82
CA ASP A 291 6.60 5.26 -23.34
C ASP A 291 7.26 4.09 -22.59
N LYS A 292 7.76 3.11 -23.34
CA LYS A 292 8.48 1.96 -22.78
C LYS A 292 9.82 2.36 -22.17
N ASN A 293 10.37 3.50 -22.56
CA ASN A 293 11.62 4.04 -22.06
C ASN A 293 11.43 4.98 -20.87
N ALA A 294 10.20 5.08 -20.33
CA ALA A 294 9.95 5.89 -19.15
C ALA A 294 10.81 5.40 -17.97
N PRO A 295 11.42 6.30 -17.17
CA PRO A 295 12.43 5.92 -16.18
C PRO A 295 12.02 4.79 -15.23
N MET A 296 10.78 4.83 -14.70
CA MET A 296 10.29 3.79 -13.79
C MET A 296 9.96 2.45 -14.47
N VAL A 297 9.63 2.47 -15.78
CA VAL A 297 9.43 1.24 -16.57
C VAL A 297 10.79 0.58 -16.82
N THR A 298 11.77 1.36 -17.29
CA THR A 298 13.14 0.89 -17.52
C THR A 298 13.78 0.37 -16.23
N LEU A 299 13.65 1.10 -15.12
CA LEU A 299 14.14 0.67 -13.82
C LEU A 299 13.50 -0.66 -13.39
N PHE A 300 12.20 -0.84 -13.61
CA PHE A 300 11.51 -2.08 -13.29
C PHE A 300 12.04 -3.26 -14.12
N HIS A 301 12.25 -3.08 -15.42
CA HIS A 301 12.84 -4.14 -16.25
C HIS A 301 14.25 -4.50 -15.80
N HIS A 302 15.10 -3.50 -15.55
CA HIS A 302 16.45 -3.74 -15.04
C HIS A 302 16.45 -4.43 -13.68
N TYR A 303 15.53 -4.06 -12.80
CA TYR A 303 15.32 -4.75 -11.52
C TYR A 303 14.99 -6.24 -11.71
N LEU A 304 14.11 -6.58 -12.64
CA LEU A 304 13.79 -7.97 -12.94
C LEU A 304 14.99 -8.73 -13.51
N GLU A 305 15.75 -8.13 -14.42
CA GLU A 305 16.99 -8.73 -14.96
C GLU A 305 18.00 -9.03 -13.84
N GLN A 306 18.19 -8.08 -12.91
CA GLN A 306 19.04 -8.27 -11.73
C GLN A 306 18.52 -9.37 -10.82
N LEU A 307 17.21 -9.41 -10.54
CA LEU A 307 16.59 -10.43 -9.71
C LEU A 307 16.77 -11.83 -10.32
N TYR A 308 16.48 -11.99 -11.61
CA TYR A 308 16.49 -13.28 -12.30
C TYR A 308 17.90 -13.81 -12.59
N SER A 309 18.89 -12.92 -12.72
CA SER A 309 20.30 -13.32 -12.90
C SER A 309 21.01 -13.63 -11.59
N SER A 310 20.60 -13.02 -10.48
CA SER A 310 21.29 -13.13 -9.18
C SER A 310 20.66 -14.12 -8.21
N GLN A 311 19.42 -14.55 -8.44
CA GLN A 311 18.67 -15.42 -7.54
C GLN A 311 18.08 -16.61 -8.30
N LYS A 312 17.88 -17.73 -7.60
CA LYS A 312 17.14 -18.88 -8.14
C LYS A 312 15.64 -18.64 -7.98
N GLU A 313 14.85 -18.96 -9.00
CA GLU A 313 13.40 -18.92 -8.89
C GLU A 313 12.89 -19.99 -7.91
N GLU A 314 12.15 -19.56 -6.89
CA GLU A 314 11.49 -20.41 -5.90
C GLU A 314 9.96 -20.23 -5.90
N SER A 315 9.43 -19.58 -6.94
CA SER A 315 8.01 -19.27 -7.11
C SER A 315 7.09 -20.47 -6.85
N ARG A 316 6.16 -20.30 -5.90
CA ARG A 316 5.15 -21.32 -5.56
C ARG A 316 3.81 -21.13 -6.26
N HIS A 317 3.62 -19.97 -6.90
CA HIS A 317 2.40 -19.62 -7.61
C HIS A 317 2.73 -19.41 -9.08
N ALA A 318 2.13 -20.21 -9.95
CA ALA A 318 2.19 -19.98 -11.39
C ALA A 318 1.29 -18.80 -11.79
N ILE A 319 1.53 -18.23 -12.97
CA ILE A 319 0.57 -17.33 -13.60
C ILE A 319 -0.61 -18.17 -14.13
N CYS A 320 -1.83 -17.71 -13.92
CA CYS A 320 -3.02 -18.41 -14.41
C CYS A 320 -2.97 -18.51 -15.93
N LEU A 321 -3.34 -19.67 -16.48
CA LEU A 321 -3.57 -19.81 -17.92
C LEU A 321 -4.73 -18.88 -18.29
N GLN A 322 -4.56 -18.12 -19.37
CA GLN A 322 -5.67 -17.36 -19.96
C GLN A 322 -6.61 -18.37 -20.61
N GLU A 323 -7.87 -18.39 -20.14
CA GLU A 323 -8.94 -19.19 -20.75
C GLU A 323 -9.35 -18.64 -22.13
#